data_AF-A0AAV9TC20-F1
#
_entry.id   AF-A0AAV9TC20-F1
#
_cell.length_a   1.000
_cell.length_b   1.000
_cell.length_c   1.000
_cell.angle_alpha   90.00
_cell.angle_beta   90.00
_cell.angle_gamma   90.00
#
_symmetry.space_group_name_H-M   'P 1'
#
loop_
_entity.id
_entity.type
_entity.pdbx_description
1 polymer ?
#
loop_
_entity_poly.entity_id
_entity_poly.type
_entity_poly.pdbx_seq_one_letter_code
_entity_poly.pdbx_strand_id
1 'polypeptide(L)'
;MIRKQARQRRDYLYRKAQILKDAETGEKRAQLRSALAAGKPLDPEIARDKTLRKDFQYDQSKPELSAQEEMDLDDEYSMLSGVSEPRVLVTTSRDCSSRLAAFSKEIRLLLPHVFVRTSYDSVELAEVGPRMTMRPFEIRGGTLDSKEGDVEWHLTHYTRTGRKKEYL
;
A
#
# COMPACT_ATOMS: atom_id res chain seq x y z
N MET A 1 -0.76 5.07 26.06
CA MET A 1 -0.47 5.38 24.63
C MET A 1 0.04 4.15 23.88
N ILE A 2 1.16 3.54 24.30
CA ILE A 2 1.77 2.36 23.65
C ILE A 2 0.81 1.17 23.48
N ARG A 3 0.02 0.84 24.52
CA ARG A 3 -0.98 -0.25 24.44
C ARG A 3 -2.05 -0.02 23.35
N LYS A 4 -2.41 1.24 23.08
CA LYS A 4 -3.38 1.59 22.03
C LYS A 4 -2.81 1.30 20.64
N GLN A 5 -1.57 1.73 20.39
CA GLN A 5 -0.88 1.49 19.11
C GLN A 5 -0.68 -0.01 18.85
N ALA A 6 -0.22 -0.76 19.87
CA ALA A 6 -0.06 -2.22 19.75
C ALA A 6 -1.39 -2.93 19.49
N ARG A 7 -2.50 -2.45 20.08
CA ARG A 7 -3.84 -2.96 19.77
C ARG A 7 -4.26 -2.64 18.34
N GLN A 8 -4.17 -1.37 17.93
CA GLN A 8 -4.53 -0.94 16.57
C GLN A 8 -3.76 -1.71 15.49
N ARG A 9 -2.46 -1.99 15.71
CA ARG A 9 -1.67 -2.82 14.79
C ARG A 9 -2.20 -4.25 14.71
N ARG A 10 -2.53 -4.89 15.84
CA ARG A 10 -3.12 -6.24 15.84
C ARG A 10 -4.47 -6.28 15.15
N ASP A 11 -5.32 -5.28 15.41
CA ASP A 11 -6.64 -5.16 14.78
C ASP A 11 -6.50 -4.98 13.26
N TYR A 12 -5.51 -4.20 12.80
CA TYR A 12 -5.21 -4.03 11.39
C TYR A 12 -4.73 -5.33 10.72
N LEU A 13 -3.75 -6.03 11.32
CA LEU A 13 -3.27 -7.31 10.78
C LEU A 13 -4.38 -8.37 10.74
N TYR A 14 -5.25 -8.39 11.74
CA TYR A 14 -6.40 -9.27 11.76
C TYR A 14 -7.39 -8.95 10.64
N ARG A 15 -7.72 -7.67 10.41
CA ARG A 15 -8.57 -7.23 9.29
C ARG A 15 -7.95 -7.62 7.94
N LYS A 16 -6.65 -7.38 7.74
CA LYS A 16 -5.94 -7.77 6.51
C LYS A 16 -6.02 -9.28 6.25
N ALA A 17 -5.82 -10.11 7.29
CA ALA A 17 -5.96 -11.55 7.17
C ALA A 17 -7.40 -11.99 6.86
N GLN A 18 -8.40 -11.30 7.43
CA GLN A 18 -9.81 -11.56 7.17
C GLN A 18 -10.19 -11.19 5.72
N ILE A 19 -9.70 -10.06 5.20
CA ILE A 19 -9.90 -9.67 3.79
C ILE A 19 -9.36 -10.74 2.84
N LEU A 20 -8.17 -11.29 3.08
CA LEU A 20 -7.61 -12.35 2.25
C LEU A 20 -8.45 -13.63 2.27
N LYS A 21 -9.01 -14.00 3.43
CA LYS A 21 -9.92 -15.14 3.54
C LYS A 21 -11.26 -14.87 2.85
N ASP A 22 -11.77 -13.66 2.99
CA ASP A 22 -13.02 -13.23 2.40
C ASP A 22 -12.89 -13.02 0.88
N ALA A 23 -11.69 -12.76 0.36
CA ALA A 23 -11.41 -12.65 -1.07
C ALA A 23 -11.76 -13.93 -1.83
N GLU A 24 -11.33 -15.10 -1.35
CA GLU A 24 -11.67 -16.40 -1.97
C GLU A 24 -13.20 -16.61 -2.01
N THR A 25 -13.89 -16.19 -0.96
CA THR A 25 -15.35 -16.25 -0.89
C THR A 25 -15.99 -15.21 -1.81
N GLY A 26 -15.40 -14.02 -1.90
CA GLY A 26 -15.80 -12.90 -2.75
C GLY A 26 -15.75 -13.26 -4.23
N GLU A 27 -14.70 -13.96 -4.68
CA GLU A 27 -14.60 -14.45 -6.05
C GLU A 27 -15.75 -15.40 -6.41
N LYS A 28 -16.07 -16.35 -5.52
CA LYS A 28 -17.22 -17.26 -5.71
C LYS A 28 -18.55 -16.51 -5.75
N ARG A 29 -18.69 -15.45 -4.95
CA ARG A 29 -19.89 -14.59 -4.94
C ARG A 29 -20.01 -13.77 -6.22
N ALA A 30 -18.92 -13.22 -6.74
CA ALA A 30 -18.91 -12.48 -8.01
C ALA A 30 -19.29 -13.38 -9.20
N GLN A 31 -18.80 -14.62 -9.21
CA GLN A 31 -19.21 -15.63 -10.19
C GLN A 31 -20.71 -15.95 -10.09
N LEU A 32 -21.23 -16.13 -8.87
CA LEU A 32 -22.67 -16.35 -8.66
C LEU A 32 -23.50 -15.15 -9.16
N ARG A 33 -23.08 -13.93 -8.84
CA ARG A 33 -23.77 -12.70 -9.25
C ARG A 33 -23.81 -12.53 -10.77
N SER A 34 -22.66 -12.68 -11.42
CA SER A 34 -22.55 -12.58 -12.88
C SER A 34 -23.34 -13.68 -13.61
N ALA A 35 -23.33 -14.91 -13.08
CA ALA A 35 -24.14 -16.01 -13.61
C ALA A 35 -25.66 -15.74 -13.48
N LEU A 36 -26.11 -15.20 -12.35
CA LEU A 36 -27.51 -14.80 -12.14
C LEU A 36 -27.92 -13.66 -13.09
N ALA A 37 -27.04 -12.69 -13.33
CA ALA A 37 -27.31 -11.59 -14.26
C ALA A 37 -27.37 -12.06 -15.73
N ALA A 38 -26.49 -12.96 -16.13
CA ALA A 38 -26.39 -13.45 -17.51
C ALA A 38 -27.27 -14.67 -17.81
N GLY A 39 -27.81 -15.35 -16.78
CA GLY A 39 -28.53 -16.61 -16.91
C GLY A 39 -27.67 -17.79 -17.38
N LYS A 40 -26.33 -17.70 -17.24
CA LYS A 40 -25.39 -18.74 -17.68
C LYS A 40 -25.27 -19.85 -16.63
N PRO A 41 -25.03 -21.12 -17.04
CA PRO A 41 -24.76 -22.19 -16.09
C PRO A 41 -23.46 -21.90 -15.33
N LEU A 42 -23.46 -22.23 -14.04
CA LEU A 42 -22.34 -21.98 -13.12
C LEU A 42 -21.69 -23.31 -12.67
N ASP A 43 -20.50 -23.23 -12.07
CA ASP A 43 -19.82 -24.42 -11.56
C ASP A 43 -20.70 -25.19 -10.55
N PRO A 44 -20.89 -26.50 -10.70
CA PRO A 44 -21.67 -27.31 -9.76
C PRO A 44 -21.24 -27.19 -8.29
N GLU A 45 -19.96 -26.92 -8.02
CA GLU A 45 -19.45 -26.74 -6.65
C GLU A 45 -20.07 -25.50 -5.99
N ILE A 46 -20.00 -24.35 -6.68
CA ILE A 46 -20.58 -23.09 -6.23
C ILE A 46 -22.11 -23.19 -6.20
N ALA A 47 -22.71 -23.94 -7.13
CA ALA A 47 -24.15 -24.06 -7.23
C ALA A 47 -24.74 -24.85 -6.06
N ARG A 48 -24.04 -25.87 -5.56
CA ARG A 48 -24.54 -26.73 -4.48
C ARG A 48 -24.27 -26.17 -3.10
N ASP A 49 -23.43 -25.14 -2.99
CA ASP A 49 -23.13 -24.49 -1.71
C ASP A 49 -24.36 -23.73 -1.16
N LYS A 50 -24.95 -24.29 -0.09
CA LYS A 50 -26.12 -23.71 0.59
C LYS A 50 -25.74 -22.53 1.46
N THR A 51 -24.54 -22.55 2.06
CA THR A 51 -24.05 -21.49 2.93
C THR A 51 -23.79 -20.22 2.12
N LEU A 52 -23.09 -20.35 0.99
CA LEU A 52 -22.82 -19.25 0.07
C LEU A 52 -24.10 -18.56 -0.40
N ARG A 53 -25.15 -19.32 -0.76
CA ARG A 53 -26.44 -18.78 -1.21
C ARG A 53 -27.17 -17.99 -0.12
N LYS A 54 -27.13 -18.49 1.12
CA LYS A 54 -27.76 -17.81 2.27
C LYS A 54 -27.05 -16.50 2.56
N ASP A 55 -25.72 -16.51 2.58
CA ASP A 55 -24.92 -15.32 2.89
C ASP A 55 -24.96 -14.30 1.75
N PHE A 56 -24.98 -14.76 0.49
CA PHE A 56 -25.12 -13.91 -0.69
C PHE A 56 -26.38 -13.05 -0.65
N GLN A 57 -27.47 -13.52 -0.03
CA GLN A 57 -28.69 -12.71 0.13
C GLN A 57 -28.44 -11.40 0.89
N TYR A 58 -27.55 -11.41 1.88
CA TYR A 58 -27.22 -10.24 2.69
C TYR A 58 -26.15 -9.37 2.02
N ASP A 59 -25.23 -9.98 1.30
CA ASP A 59 -24.07 -9.28 0.72
C ASP A 59 -24.34 -8.68 -0.67
N GLN A 60 -25.56 -8.77 -1.20
CA GLN A 60 -25.89 -8.22 -2.53
C GLN A 60 -25.61 -6.72 -2.64
N SER A 61 -25.74 -5.94 -1.56
CA SER A 61 -25.49 -4.51 -1.62
C SER A 61 -24.00 -4.13 -1.57
N LYS A 62 -23.11 -5.07 -1.23
CA LYS A 62 -21.67 -4.78 -1.18
C LYS A 62 -21.16 -4.55 -2.62
N PRO A 63 -20.37 -3.48 -2.87
CA PRO A 63 -19.73 -3.29 -4.17
C PRO A 63 -18.79 -4.46 -4.47
N GLU A 64 -18.73 -4.87 -5.74
CA GLU A 64 -17.75 -5.84 -6.21
C GLU A 64 -16.41 -5.14 -6.34
N LEU A 65 -15.63 -5.19 -5.26
CA LEU A 65 -14.23 -4.78 -5.25
C LEU A 65 -13.38 -6.05 -5.34
N SER A 66 -12.32 -6.00 -6.13
CA SER A 66 -11.29 -7.02 -6.06
C SER A 66 -10.62 -7.01 -4.68
N ALA A 67 -10.01 -8.13 -4.29
CA ALA A 67 -9.30 -8.22 -3.02
C ALA A 67 -8.23 -7.13 -2.87
N GLN A 68 -7.55 -6.80 -3.97
CA GLN A 68 -6.53 -5.75 -3.99
C GLN A 68 -7.16 -4.38 -3.75
N GLU A 69 -8.28 -4.07 -4.38
CA GLU A 69 -8.97 -2.78 -4.16
C GLU A 69 -9.54 -2.66 -2.75
N GLU A 70 -10.05 -3.74 -2.15
CA GLU A 70 -10.47 -3.74 -0.74
C GLU A 70 -9.29 -3.50 0.20
N MET A 71 -8.12 -4.10 -0.10
CA MET A 71 -6.90 -3.87 0.66
C MET A 71 -6.37 -2.44 0.52
N ASP A 72 -6.38 -1.89 -0.70
CA ASP A 72 -5.91 -0.53 -0.98
C ASP A 72 -6.82 0.54 -0.33
N LEU A 73 -8.12 0.24 -0.20
CA LEU A 73 -9.07 1.11 0.51
C LEU A 73 -8.80 1.16 2.02
N ASP A 74 -8.51 0.02 2.65
CA ASP A 74 -8.23 -0.09 4.09
C ASP A 74 -6.71 -0.15 4.36
N ASP A 75 -5.96 0.78 3.77
CA ASP A 75 -4.50 0.89 3.93
C ASP A 75 -4.10 1.90 5.04
N GLU A 76 -2.83 1.87 5.46
CA GLU A 76 -2.27 2.70 6.53
C GLU A 76 -2.33 4.20 6.24
N TYR A 77 -2.43 4.59 4.97
CA TYR A 77 -2.48 5.98 4.53
C TYR A 77 -3.91 6.52 4.34
N SER A 78 -4.91 5.66 4.15
CA SER A 78 -6.24 6.09 3.69
C SER A 78 -6.97 6.99 4.69
N MET A 79 -6.81 6.71 5.99
CA MET A 79 -7.54 7.39 7.07
C MET A 79 -7.29 8.90 7.16
N LEU A 80 -6.07 9.36 6.84
CA LEU A 80 -5.67 10.78 6.99
C LEU A 80 -5.26 11.44 5.68
N SER A 81 -5.36 10.71 4.56
CA SER A 81 -5.05 11.22 3.24
C SER A 81 -5.90 12.45 2.93
N GLY A 82 -5.27 13.57 2.57
CA GLY A 82 -5.93 14.83 2.24
C GLY A 82 -6.58 15.59 3.41
N VAL A 83 -6.63 15.01 4.61
CA VAL A 83 -7.23 15.67 5.80
C VAL A 83 -6.19 16.40 6.64
N SER A 84 -5.02 15.78 6.83
CA SER A 84 -3.93 16.35 7.62
C SER A 84 -2.66 16.40 6.82
N GLU A 85 -1.96 17.53 6.89
CA GLU A 85 -0.63 17.65 6.31
C GLU A 85 0.37 16.75 7.07
N PRO A 86 1.18 15.93 6.36
CA PRO A 86 2.15 15.04 6.99
C PRO A 86 3.30 15.85 7.59
N ARG A 87 3.70 15.48 8.81
CA ARG A 87 4.86 16.08 9.51
C ARG A 87 6.01 15.09 9.55
N VAL A 88 6.94 15.25 8.62
CA VAL A 88 8.10 14.35 8.49
C VAL A 88 9.32 14.95 9.16
N LEU A 89 10.07 14.13 9.89
CA LEU A 89 11.36 14.49 10.46
C LEU A 89 12.47 13.75 9.71
N VAL A 90 13.48 14.49 9.27
CA VAL A 90 14.71 13.92 8.69
C VAL A 90 15.78 13.88 9.77
N THR A 91 16.37 12.71 10.01
CA THR A 91 17.44 12.49 10.98
C THR A 91 18.67 11.87 10.29
N THR A 92 19.81 11.94 10.96
CA THR A 92 21.07 11.32 10.50
C THR A 92 21.43 10.13 11.37
N SER A 93 22.53 9.45 11.02
CA SER A 93 23.20 8.51 11.92
C SER A 93 23.71 9.20 13.20
N ARG A 94 24.10 8.39 14.19
CA ARG A 94 24.55 8.83 15.52
C ARG A 94 25.67 9.87 15.46
N ASP A 95 26.74 9.55 14.73
CA ASP A 95 27.88 10.45 14.51
C ASP A 95 27.87 10.87 13.03
N CYS A 96 27.40 12.08 12.77
CA CYS A 96 27.26 12.60 11.40
C CYS A 96 28.46 13.46 10.99
N SER A 97 28.84 13.38 9.71
CA SER A 97 29.80 14.31 9.13
C SER A 97 29.13 15.64 8.81
N SER A 98 29.91 16.72 8.71
CA SER A 98 29.41 18.04 8.31
C SER A 98 28.68 18.01 6.96
N ARG A 99 29.17 17.19 6.01
CA ARG A 99 28.52 16.97 4.71
C ARG A 99 27.18 16.25 4.84
N LEU A 100 27.08 15.24 5.70
CA LEU A 100 25.82 14.52 5.93
C LEU A 100 24.79 15.41 6.64
N ALA A 101 25.23 16.27 7.57
CA ALA A 101 24.38 17.26 8.20
C ALA A 101 23.85 18.30 7.21
N ALA A 102 24.69 18.78 6.29
CA ALA A 102 24.26 19.67 5.20
C ALA A 102 23.26 18.99 4.27
N PHE A 103 23.52 17.73 3.89
CA PHE A 103 22.60 16.95 3.05
C PHE A 103 21.24 16.69 3.71
N SER A 104 21.21 16.41 5.01
CA SER A 104 19.96 16.29 5.78
C SER A 104 19.13 17.58 5.72
N LYS A 105 19.79 18.75 5.77
CA LYS A 105 19.14 20.05 5.61
C LYS A 105 18.60 20.25 4.19
N GLU A 106 19.34 19.84 3.16
CA GLU A 106 18.88 19.88 1.77
C GLU A 106 17.63 19.01 1.55
N ILE A 107 17.61 17.77 2.07
CA ILE A 107 16.42 16.92 2.00
C ILE A 107 15.23 17.56 2.74
N ARG A 108 15.47 18.13 3.93
CA ARG A 108 14.41 18.81 4.68
C ARG A 108 13.79 19.97 3.88
N LEU A 109 14.60 20.70 3.10
CA LEU A 109 14.14 21.80 2.25
C LEU A 109 13.40 21.34 0.99
N LEU A 110 13.57 20.09 0.57
CA LEU A 110 12.84 19.51 -0.56
C LEU A 110 11.35 19.31 -0.23
N LEU A 111 11.01 19.08 1.03
CA LEU A 111 9.70 18.57 1.46
C LEU A 111 8.50 19.56 1.44
N PRO A 112 8.64 20.83 1.01
CA PRO A 112 7.53 21.59 0.43
C PRO A 112 7.81 22.00 -1.03
N HIS A 113 6.86 21.74 -1.95
CA HIS A 113 7.02 22.07 -3.37
C HIS A 113 6.92 23.57 -3.63
N VAL A 114 7.85 24.11 -4.42
CA VAL A 114 7.79 25.48 -4.96
C VAL A 114 7.83 25.38 -6.48
N PHE A 115 6.81 25.92 -7.15
CA PHE A 115 6.79 26.08 -8.60
C PHE A 115 6.66 27.57 -8.93
N VAL A 116 7.49 28.06 -9.84
CA VAL A 116 7.42 29.42 -10.38
C VAL A 116 6.89 29.32 -11.81
N ARG A 117 5.74 29.96 -12.08
CA ARG A 117 5.16 30.03 -13.42
C ARG A 117 5.57 31.35 -14.07
N THR A 118 6.37 31.29 -15.13
CA THR A 118 6.94 32.48 -15.78
C THR A 118 6.05 33.06 -16.89
N SER A 119 5.40 32.22 -17.71
CA SER A 119 4.53 32.66 -18.82
C SER A 119 3.33 31.72 -19.05
N TYR A 120 2.43 32.09 -19.96
CA TYR A 120 1.24 31.31 -20.33
C TYR A 120 1.53 30.17 -21.32
N ASP A 121 2.58 30.29 -22.14
CA ASP A 121 2.94 29.36 -23.23
C ASP A 121 4.40 28.85 -23.14
N SER A 122 5.15 29.26 -22.12
CA SER A 122 6.51 28.79 -21.87
C SER A 122 6.75 28.46 -20.40
N VAL A 123 7.45 27.34 -20.18
CA VAL A 123 7.89 26.88 -18.87
C VAL A 123 9.41 26.76 -18.91
N GLU A 124 10.09 27.54 -18.07
CA GLU A 124 11.52 27.42 -17.84
C GLU A 124 11.77 26.62 -16.56
N LEU A 125 12.65 25.62 -16.63
CA LEU A 125 13.00 24.80 -15.49
C LEU A 125 14.40 25.19 -15.00
N ALA A 126 14.48 25.62 -13.74
CA ALA A 126 15.72 25.74 -13.00
C ALA A 126 15.78 24.62 -11.98
N GLU A 127 16.92 23.92 -11.93
CA GLU A 127 17.12 22.86 -10.96
C GLU A 127 17.36 23.45 -9.57
N VAL A 128 16.59 22.98 -8.60
CA VAL A 128 16.73 23.33 -7.18
C VAL A 128 16.72 22.03 -6.37
N GLY A 129 17.82 21.75 -5.68
CA GLY A 129 17.97 20.57 -4.83
C GLY A 129 18.95 19.52 -5.36
N PRO A 130 19.17 18.44 -4.60
CA PRO A 130 20.15 17.41 -4.95
C PRO A 130 19.63 16.39 -5.98
N ARG A 131 20.49 15.94 -6.90
CA ARG A 131 20.21 14.79 -7.78
C ARG A 131 20.50 13.48 -7.07
N MET A 132 19.55 12.55 -7.10
CA MET A 132 19.75 11.20 -6.59
C MET A 132 19.02 10.15 -7.42
N THR A 133 19.63 8.98 -7.53
CA THR A 133 18.99 7.76 -8.02
C THR A 133 18.98 6.77 -6.87
N MET A 134 17.81 6.54 -6.28
CA MET A 134 17.64 5.61 -5.19
C MET A 134 17.22 4.24 -5.73
N ARG A 135 17.73 3.18 -5.12
CA ARG A 135 17.31 1.81 -5.41
C ARG A 135 16.71 1.20 -4.14
N PRO A 136 15.39 0.95 -4.09
CA PRO A 136 14.78 0.23 -2.99
C PRO A 136 15.41 -1.16 -2.85
N PHE A 137 15.67 -1.58 -1.61
CA PHE A 137 16.20 -2.92 -1.32
C PHE A 137 15.30 -3.73 -0.39
N GLU A 138 14.43 -3.07 0.39
CA GLU A 138 13.55 -3.73 1.34
C GLU A 138 12.36 -2.84 1.67
N ILE A 139 11.18 -3.44 1.75
CA ILE A 139 9.91 -2.85 2.20
C ILE A 139 9.35 -3.77 3.28
N ARG A 140 9.04 -3.21 4.45
CA ARG A 140 8.54 -3.95 5.62
C ARG A 140 7.21 -3.39 6.10
N GLY A 141 6.31 -4.29 6.50
CA GLY A 141 5.06 -3.97 7.18
C GLY A 141 5.27 -3.60 8.65
N GLY A 142 5.93 -2.47 8.91
CA GLY A 142 6.20 -2.00 10.27
C GLY A 142 7.04 -0.73 10.36
N THR A 143 7.23 -0.27 11.60
CA THR A 143 8.05 0.91 11.91
C THR A 143 9.54 0.56 11.97
N LEU A 144 10.42 1.55 11.82
CA LEU A 144 11.89 1.38 11.84
C LEU A 144 12.43 0.58 13.04
N ASP A 145 11.84 0.73 14.23
CA ASP A 145 12.26 0.01 15.44
C ASP A 145 11.93 -1.49 15.39
N SER A 146 10.94 -1.89 14.60
CA SER A 146 10.48 -3.28 14.49
C SER A 146 11.32 -4.05 13.47
N LYS A 147 12.51 -4.51 13.89
CA LYS A 147 13.43 -5.30 13.04
C LYS A 147 12.88 -6.68 12.63
N GLU A 148 11.92 -7.20 13.37
CA GLU A 148 11.27 -8.50 13.12
C GLU A 148 9.92 -8.36 12.39
N GLY A 149 9.60 -7.17 11.86
CA GLY A 149 8.40 -6.98 11.06
C GLY A 149 8.44 -7.79 9.76
N ASP A 150 7.25 -8.22 9.31
CA ASP A 150 7.08 -8.96 8.07
C ASP A 150 7.60 -8.14 6.88
N VAL A 151 8.43 -8.78 6.06
CA VAL A 151 9.02 -8.17 4.87
C VAL A 151 8.05 -8.40 3.71
N GLU A 152 7.51 -7.31 3.16
CA GLU A 152 6.60 -7.37 2.01
C GLU A 152 7.37 -7.62 0.73
N TRP A 153 8.50 -6.93 0.56
CA TRP A 153 9.36 -7.09 -0.60
C TRP A 153 10.82 -6.86 -0.22
N HIS A 154 11.73 -7.62 -0.82
CA HIS A 154 13.16 -7.38 -0.71
C HIS A 154 13.88 -7.69 -2.01
N LEU A 155 15.01 -7.02 -2.22
CA LEU A 155 15.84 -7.19 -3.40
C LEU A 155 16.60 -8.51 -3.31
N THR A 156 16.34 -9.40 -4.28
CA THR A 156 16.89 -10.77 -4.32
C THR A 156 18.16 -10.84 -5.15
N HIS A 157 19.31 -10.53 -4.54
CA HIS A 157 20.60 -10.48 -5.25
C HIS A 157 21.18 -11.84 -5.65
N TYR A 158 20.97 -12.89 -4.85
CA TYR A 158 21.65 -14.18 -4.98
C TYR A 158 20.73 -15.30 -5.48
N THR A 159 19.75 -14.94 -6.31
CA THR A 159 18.85 -15.92 -6.96
C THR A 159 19.17 -16.02 -8.45
N ARG A 160 18.96 -17.20 -9.04
CA ARG A 160 19.33 -17.50 -10.44
C ARG A 160 18.77 -16.50 -11.46
N THR A 161 17.56 -15.99 -11.21
CA THR A 161 16.85 -15.09 -12.13
C THR A 161 16.52 -13.73 -11.52
N GLY A 162 16.99 -13.42 -10.31
CA GLY A 162 16.69 -12.16 -9.64
C GLY A 162 17.09 -10.93 -10.46
N ARG A 163 18.24 -10.99 -11.15
CA ARG A 163 18.72 -9.91 -12.03
C ARG A 163 17.95 -9.77 -13.35
N LYS A 164 17.13 -10.76 -13.72
CA LYS A 164 16.32 -10.76 -14.94
C LYS A 164 14.89 -10.28 -14.69
N LYS A 165 14.47 -10.24 -13.42
CA LYS A 165 13.14 -9.80 -13.01
C LYS A 165 13.21 -8.33 -12.61
N GLU A 166 12.41 -7.51 -13.28
CA GLU A 166 12.22 -6.11 -12.95
C GLU A 166 10.83 -5.97 -12.34
N TYR A 167 10.76 -5.36 -11.16
CA TYR A 167 9.51 -5.25 -10.38
C TYR A 167 9.00 -3.80 -10.31
N LEU A 168 9.91 -2.83 -10.40
CA LEU A 168 9.69 -1.38 -10.24
C LEU A 168 10.58 -0.64 -11.23
#